data_AF-A0A0D8XUV0-F1
#
_entry.id   AF-A0A0D8XUV0-F1
#
_cell.length_a   1.000
_cell.length_b   1.000
_cell.length_c   1.000
_cell.angle_alpha   90.00
_cell.angle_beta   90.00
_cell.angle_gamma   90.00
#
_symmetry.space_group_name_H-M   'P 1'
#
loop_
_entity.id
_entity.type
_entity.pdbx_description
1 polymer ?
#
loop_
_entity_poly.entity_id
_entity_poly.type
_entity_poly.pdbx_seq_one_letter_code
_entity_poly.pdbx_strand_id
1 'polypeptide(L)'
;MISKSKSPVTFCHNDLQEGNILLPKASSGNIRLPSVCEETFESMSLTTSNPSDPRLVLIDFEYASYNYRGFDFANHFVEYTIDYDVPEHPHYQLYPEQFPEDHQDAAAHTQRHQFVVSDESLSCYLTLSSIIEFFVNYLWEFGVTSQCDLDSKAKELLKETLPFVPVSHFFWGVWGLLQVELSPVGFGFAEYGRDRLGLYFQTRHLLELLSDETNHAIT
;
A
#
# COMPACT_ATOMS: atom_id res chain seq x y z
N MET A 1 10.66 19.43 -1.90
CA MET A 1 9.18 19.37 -1.88
C MET A 1 8.73 18.28 -0.91
N ILE A 2 9.15 17.02 -1.10
CA ILE A 2 8.93 15.92 -0.14
C ILE A 2 9.52 16.20 1.26
N SER A 3 10.65 16.91 1.33
CA SER A 3 11.28 17.35 2.59
C SER A 3 10.39 18.25 3.48
N LYS A 4 9.24 18.72 2.98
CA LYS A 4 8.24 19.47 3.77
C LYS A 4 7.22 18.54 4.44
N SER A 5 7.20 17.26 4.10
CA SER A 5 6.27 16.29 4.68
C SER A 5 6.50 16.16 6.18
N LYS A 6 5.39 16.10 6.92
CA LYS A 6 5.34 15.82 8.34
C LYS A 6 5.13 14.33 8.64
N SER A 7 5.07 13.48 7.60
CA SER A 7 5.00 12.03 7.79
C SER A 7 6.17 11.59 8.69
N PRO A 8 5.94 10.77 9.72
CA PRO A 8 7.00 10.21 10.53
C PRO A 8 7.99 9.40 9.69
N VAL A 9 9.28 9.58 9.97
CA VAL A 9 10.34 8.73 9.41
C VAL A 9 10.46 7.47 10.26
N THR A 10 10.27 6.31 9.64
CA THR A 10 10.35 4.99 10.27
C THR A 10 11.21 4.05 9.44
N PHE A 11 11.51 2.85 9.94
CA PHE A 11 12.04 1.79 9.09
C PHE A 11 10.89 1.30 8.18
N CYS A 12 11.10 1.36 6.88
CA CYS A 12 10.12 1.05 5.84
C CYS A 12 10.64 -0.08 4.95
N HIS A 13 9.71 -0.88 4.42
CA HIS A 13 10.02 -1.93 3.46
C HIS A 13 10.37 -1.34 2.09
N ASN A 14 9.67 -0.28 1.70
CA ASN A 14 9.75 0.45 0.42
C ASN A 14 9.29 -0.33 -0.82
N ASP A 15 9.06 -1.65 -0.72
CA ASP A 15 8.59 -2.50 -1.82
C ASP A 15 7.47 -3.48 -1.40
N LEU A 16 6.36 -2.95 -0.88
CA LEU A 16 5.21 -3.74 -0.42
C LEU A 16 4.27 -4.20 -1.56
N GLN A 17 4.82 -4.86 -2.56
CA GLN A 17 4.05 -5.60 -3.58
C GLN A 17 3.57 -6.96 -3.05
N GLU A 18 2.57 -7.55 -3.70
CA GLU A 18 1.96 -8.82 -3.31
C GLU A 18 2.95 -10.00 -3.29
N GLY A 19 3.97 -9.98 -4.15
CA GLY A 19 5.03 -10.99 -4.16
C GLY A 19 5.85 -11.05 -2.86
N ASN A 20 5.87 -9.96 -2.10
CA ASN A 20 6.62 -9.83 -0.85
C ASN A 20 5.76 -10.08 0.41
N ILE A 21 4.49 -10.47 0.25
CA ILE A 21 3.54 -10.72 1.33
C ILE A 21 3.10 -12.18 1.29
N LEU A 22 3.71 -13.02 2.13
CA LEU A 22 3.50 -14.47 2.09
C LEU A 22 2.49 -14.96 3.12
N LEU A 23 1.72 -15.98 2.72
CA LEU A 23 0.92 -16.84 3.59
C LEU A 23 1.70 -18.14 3.87
N PRO A 24 2.29 -18.31 5.08
CA PRO A 24 3.03 -19.51 5.40
C PRO A 24 2.14 -20.75 5.43
N LYS A 25 2.55 -21.83 4.76
CA LYS A 25 1.90 -23.13 4.92
C LYS A 25 2.11 -23.63 6.35
N ALA A 26 1.09 -24.23 6.95
CA ALA A 26 1.12 -24.76 8.33
C ALA A 26 2.24 -25.79 8.59
N SER A 27 2.83 -26.37 7.52
CA SER A 27 3.89 -27.37 7.55
C SER A 27 5.30 -26.83 7.22
N SER A 28 5.48 -25.51 7.05
CA SER A 28 6.79 -24.89 6.79
C SER A 28 7.64 -24.85 8.07
N GLY A 29 8.35 -25.95 8.36
CA GLY A 29 9.07 -26.23 9.62
C GLY A 29 10.22 -25.32 10.06
N ASN A 30 10.32 -24.09 9.55
CA ASN A 30 11.34 -23.11 9.96
C ASN A 30 10.77 -21.87 10.68
N ILE A 31 9.46 -21.64 10.64
CA ILE A 31 8.84 -20.67 11.54
C ILE A 31 8.56 -21.44 12.83
N ARG A 32 9.33 -21.16 13.89
CA ARG A 32 9.01 -21.64 15.24
C ARG A 32 7.63 -21.11 15.62
N LEU A 33 6.58 -21.85 15.27
CA LEU A 33 5.34 -21.85 16.03
C LEU A 33 5.78 -22.11 17.48
N PRO A 34 5.36 -21.30 18.47
CA PRO A 34 5.65 -21.58 19.86
C PRO A 34 5.21 -23.03 20.12
N SER A 35 6.19 -23.88 20.44
CA SER A 35 5.90 -25.24 20.90
C SER A 35 4.97 -25.08 22.10
N VAL A 36 3.81 -25.71 22.04
CA VAL A 36 2.91 -25.84 23.19
C VAL A 36 3.68 -26.68 24.22
N CYS A 37 4.34 -26.01 25.15
CA CYS A 37 4.77 -26.60 26.40
C CYS A 37 3.69 -26.20 27.40
N GLU A 38 2.83 -27.16 27.77
CA GLU A 38 1.99 -27.00 28.95
C GLU A 38 2.89 -26.64 30.14
N GLU A 39 2.38 -25.75 30.99
CA GLU A 39 2.97 -25.27 32.25
C GLU A 39 3.91 -24.04 32.13
N THR A 40 3.31 -22.84 32.05
CA THR A 40 3.55 -21.79 33.07
C THR A 40 2.52 -20.67 32.96
N PHE A 41 1.88 -20.39 34.09
CA PHE A 41 0.80 -19.44 34.31
C PHE A 41 1.33 -17.98 34.30
N GLU A 42 0.47 -17.06 33.84
CA GLU A 42 0.46 -15.61 34.07
C GLU A 42 1.43 -14.71 33.27
N SER A 43 0.83 -13.73 32.57
CA SER A 43 1.44 -12.55 31.92
C SER A 43 2.11 -12.75 30.55
N MET A 44 1.31 -12.88 29.48
CA MET A 44 1.44 -12.14 28.21
C MET A 44 0.39 -12.67 27.22
N SER A 45 -0.66 -11.87 26.98
CA SER A 45 -1.73 -12.21 26.02
C SER A 45 -1.30 -11.88 24.59
N LEU A 46 -0.50 -12.75 23.96
CA LEU A 46 -0.32 -12.75 22.51
C LEU A 46 -0.25 -14.20 22.00
N THR A 47 -1.06 -14.47 20.97
CA THR A 47 -1.02 -15.64 20.06
C THR A 47 -1.72 -16.94 20.50
N THR A 48 -3.06 -16.92 20.52
CA THR A 48 -3.81 -18.11 20.07
C THR A 48 -3.88 -18.09 18.55
N SER A 49 -3.13 -18.97 17.87
CA SER A 49 -3.23 -19.14 16.41
C SER A 49 -4.64 -19.62 16.03
N ASN A 50 -5.48 -18.69 15.60
CA ASN A 50 -6.80 -18.99 15.06
C ASN A 50 -6.61 -19.44 13.60
N PRO A 51 -7.03 -20.66 13.19
CA PRO A 51 -6.98 -21.09 11.78
C PRO A 51 -7.78 -20.18 10.83
N SER A 52 -8.65 -19.33 11.40
CA SER A 52 -9.44 -18.32 10.70
C SER A 52 -8.68 -17.00 10.47
N ASP A 53 -7.47 -16.85 11.00
CA ASP A 53 -6.64 -15.65 10.92
C ASP A 53 -5.21 -16.04 10.47
N PRO A 54 -4.96 -16.16 9.16
CA PRO A 54 -3.68 -16.59 8.65
C PRO A 54 -2.62 -15.49 8.85
N ARG A 55 -1.54 -15.82 9.58
CA ARG A 55 -0.44 -14.88 9.82
C ARG A 55 0.34 -14.59 8.53
N LEU A 56 0.24 -13.36 8.03
CA LEU A 56 1.06 -12.88 6.92
C LEU A 56 2.52 -12.65 7.37
N VAL A 57 3.45 -12.84 6.44
CA VAL A 57 4.89 -12.58 6.65
C VAL A 57 5.41 -11.73 5.51
N LEU A 58 6.04 -10.61 5.85
CA LEU A 58 6.77 -9.77 4.90
C LEU A 58 8.18 -10.34 4.67
N ILE A 59 8.62 -10.36 3.42
CA ILE A 59 9.94 -10.84 3.00
C ILE A 59 10.58 -9.85 2.03
N ASP A 60 11.85 -10.09 1.69
CA ASP A 60 12.60 -9.36 0.66
C ASP A 60 12.78 -7.85 0.92
N PHE A 61 13.50 -7.55 2.00
CA PHE A 61 13.83 -6.20 2.43
C PHE A 61 14.98 -5.55 1.62
N GLU A 62 15.14 -5.90 0.33
CA GLU A 62 16.24 -5.40 -0.52
C GLU A 62 16.25 -3.88 -0.63
N TYR A 63 15.05 -3.27 -0.72
CA TYR A 63 14.88 -1.81 -0.80
C TYR A 63 14.68 -1.14 0.56
N ALA A 64 14.73 -1.90 1.66
CA ALA A 64 14.35 -1.39 2.97
C ALA A 64 15.33 -0.31 3.48
N SER A 65 14.78 0.76 4.04
CA SER A 65 15.55 1.86 4.59
C SER A 65 14.74 2.64 5.62
N TYR A 66 15.37 3.59 6.31
CA TYR A 66 14.59 4.66 6.92
C TYR A 66 13.94 5.51 5.82
N ASN A 67 12.63 5.70 5.90
CA ASN A 67 11.86 6.51 4.96
C ASN A 67 10.62 7.08 5.65
N TYR A 68 9.89 7.97 4.98
CA TYR A 68 8.57 8.42 5.40
C TYR A 68 7.59 7.24 5.35
N ARG A 69 6.88 6.94 6.45
CA ARG A 69 5.88 5.85 6.44
C ARG A 69 4.80 6.04 5.40
N GLY A 70 4.47 7.31 5.09
CA GLY A 70 3.52 7.65 4.03
C GLY A 70 3.95 7.13 2.65
N PHE A 71 5.26 6.96 2.40
CA PHE A 71 5.75 6.31 1.18
C PHE A 71 5.44 4.82 1.16
N ASP A 72 5.66 4.10 2.26
CA ASP A 72 5.40 2.65 2.33
C ASP A 72 3.91 2.37 2.12
N PHE A 73 3.04 3.17 2.74
CA PHE A 73 1.58 3.10 2.52
C PHE A 73 1.20 3.43 1.09
N ALA A 74 1.71 4.53 0.53
CA ALA A 74 1.36 4.95 -0.82
C ALA A 74 1.84 3.92 -1.85
N ASN A 75 3.04 3.38 -1.67
CA ASN A 75 3.57 2.32 -2.52
C ASN A 75 2.67 1.09 -2.47
N HIS A 76 2.33 0.62 -1.26
CA HIS A 76 1.46 -0.53 -1.10
C HIS A 76 0.10 -0.35 -1.80
N PHE A 77 -0.54 0.81 -1.64
CA PHE A 77 -1.83 1.08 -2.31
C PHE A 77 -1.71 1.27 -3.83
N VAL A 78 -0.58 1.76 -4.33
CA VAL A 78 -0.32 1.81 -5.77
C VAL A 78 -0.22 0.40 -6.35
N GLU A 79 0.40 -0.55 -5.64
CA GLU A 79 0.53 -1.94 -6.12
C GLU A 79 -0.81 -2.66 -6.28
N TYR A 80 -1.88 -2.24 -5.59
CA TYR A 80 -3.25 -2.75 -5.86
C TYR A 80 -3.74 -2.48 -7.29
N THR A 81 -3.12 -1.54 -8.00
CA THR A 81 -3.46 -1.20 -9.39
C THR A 81 -2.60 -1.91 -10.42
N ILE A 82 -1.67 -2.76 -9.98
CA ILE A 82 -0.69 -3.41 -10.85
C ILE A 82 -0.83 -4.91 -10.65
N ASP A 83 -1.13 -5.62 -11.74
CA ASP A 83 -1.14 -7.08 -11.77
C ASP A 83 0.12 -7.55 -12.49
N TYR A 84 0.97 -8.31 -11.81
CA TYR A 84 2.17 -8.92 -12.40
C TYR A 84 1.95 -10.36 -12.90
N ASP A 85 0.80 -10.97 -12.64
CA ASP A 85 0.46 -12.34 -13.07
C ASP A 85 -0.07 -12.36 -14.53
N VAL A 86 0.61 -11.62 -15.42
CA VAL A 86 0.25 -11.48 -16.83
C VAL A 86 1.19 -12.31 -17.72
N PRO A 87 0.71 -13.35 -18.41
CA PRO A 87 1.57 -14.23 -19.20
C PRO A 87 2.07 -13.57 -20.49
N GLU A 88 1.32 -12.63 -21.07
CA GLU A 88 1.76 -11.89 -22.25
C GLU A 88 2.65 -10.69 -21.90
N HIS A 89 3.60 -10.37 -22.79
CA HIS A 89 4.36 -9.12 -22.69
C HIS A 89 3.40 -7.91 -22.65
N PRO A 90 3.59 -6.93 -21.73
CA PRO A 90 4.80 -6.64 -20.97
C PRO A 90 4.97 -7.36 -19.63
N HIS A 91 4.16 -8.38 -19.34
CA HIS A 91 4.13 -9.14 -18.09
C HIS A 91 3.65 -8.34 -16.88
N TYR A 92 2.89 -7.28 -17.14
CA TYR A 92 2.06 -6.62 -16.14
C TYR A 92 0.84 -5.99 -16.83
N GLN A 93 -0.18 -5.69 -16.04
CA GLN A 93 -1.34 -4.91 -16.45
C GLN A 93 -1.63 -3.85 -15.39
N LEU A 94 -1.92 -2.63 -15.84
CA LEU A 94 -2.32 -1.53 -14.96
C LEU A 94 -3.83 -1.36 -15.00
N TYR A 95 -4.39 -1.05 -13.83
CA TYR A 95 -5.78 -0.69 -13.64
C TYR A 95 -5.88 0.60 -12.79
N PRO A 96 -5.45 1.77 -13.32
CA PRO A 96 -5.42 3.02 -12.56
C PRO A 96 -6.78 3.45 -12.01
N GLU A 97 -7.86 3.05 -12.70
CA GLU A 97 -9.25 3.26 -12.27
C GLU A 97 -9.62 2.54 -10.97
N GLN A 98 -8.79 1.58 -10.52
CA GLN A 98 -8.97 0.91 -9.24
C GLN A 98 -8.34 1.69 -8.09
N PHE A 99 -7.48 2.68 -8.36
CA PHE A 99 -7.06 3.60 -7.32
C PHE A 99 -8.22 4.54 -6.99
N PRO A 100 -8.56 4.72 -5.71
CA PRO A 100 -9.65 5.62 -5.37
C PRO A 100 -9.29 7.07 -5.71
N GLU A 101 -9.94 7.63 -6.73
CA GLU A 101 -9.86 9.06 -7.01
C GLU A 101 -10.66 9.88 -6.00
N ASP A 102 -10.16 11.09 -5.72
CA ASP A 102 -10.75 12.07 -4.82
C ASP A 102 -11.94 12.77 -5.51
N HIS A 103 -12.96 11.99 -5.87
CA HIS A 103 -14.20 12.55 -6.41
C HIS A 103 -15.23 12.66 -5.29
N GLN A 104 -15.70 13.90 -5.08
CA GLN A 104 -16.93 14.27 -4.36
C GLN A 104 -18.17 13.45 -4.78
N ASP A 105 -18.06 12.59 -5.80
CA ASP A 105 -19.07 11.69 -6.34
C ASP A 105 -18.71 10.19 -6.17
N ALA A 106 -18.24 9.76 -5.00
CA ALA A 106 -18.09 8.33 -4.65
C ALA A 106 -19.38 7.51 -4.96
N ALA A 107 -20.55 8.15 -4.91
CA ALA A 107 -21.83 7.57 -5.29
C ALA A 107 -21.95 7.27 -6.80
N ALA A 108 -21.41 8.12 -7.68
CA ALA A 108 -21.50 7.93 -9.13
C ALA A 108 -20.55 6.83 -9.64
N HIS A 109 -19.39 6.66 -8.99
CA HIS A 109 -18.47 5.56 -9.28
C HIS A 109 -19.08 4.22 -8.85
N THR A 110 -19.61 4.15 -7.62
CA THR A 110 -20.36 2.98 -7.13
C THR A 110 -21.49 2.58 -8.09
N GLN A 111 -22.25 3.55 -8.62
CA GLN A 111 -23.39 3.27 -9.50
C GLN A 111 -22.99 2.88 -10.95
N ARG A 112 -21.90 3.45 -11.49
CA ARG A 112 -21.37 3.05 -12.82
C ARG A 112 -20.80 1.64 -12.80
N HIS A 113 -20.12 1.24 -11.74
CA HIS A 113 -19.54 -0.11 -11.62
C HIS A 113 -20.56 -1.17 -11.24
N GLN A 114 -21.65 -0.81 -10.55
CA GLN A 114 -22.76 -1.73 -10.30
C GLN A 114 -23.55 -2.11 -11.57
N PHE A 115 -23.44 -1.33 -12.67
CA PHE A 115 -24.15 -1.59 -13.93
C PHE A 115 -23.34 -2.44 -14.93
N VAL A 116 -22.02 -2.59 -14.76
CA VAL A 116 -21.14 -3.32 -15.67
C VAL A 116 -20.88 -4.77 -15.22
N VAL A 117 -21.24 -5.13 -13.98
CA VAL A 117 -20.76 -6.37 -13.35
C VAL A 117 -21.84 -7.47 -13.37
N SER A 118 -21.62 -8.49 -14.21
CA SER A 118 -22.29 -9.79 -14.16
C SER A 118 -21.33 -10.94 -13.85
N ASP A 119 -20.15 -10.64 -13.30
CA ASP A 119 -19.14 -11.65 -12.97
C ASP A 119 -18.72 -11.51 -11.50
N GLU A 120 -18.76 -12.62 -10.75
CA GLU A 120 -18.55 -12.72 -9.30
C GLU A 120 -17.06 -12.67 -8.89
N SER A 121 -16.15 -12.34 -9.82
CA SER A 121 -14.69 -12.43 -9.63
C SER A 121 -14.02 -11.18 -9.03
N LEU A 122 -14.74 -10.07 -8.85
CA LEU A 122 -14.16 -8.76 -8.53
C LEU A 122 -14.34 -8.30 -7.06
N SER A 123 -13.92 -9.14 -6.12
CA SER A 123 -13.88 -8.82 -4.67
C SER A 123 -12.70 -7.92 -4.25
N CYS A 124 -11.84 -7.49 -5.18
CA CYS A 124 -10.49 -6.99 -4.86
C CYS A 124 -10.25 -5.49 -5.08
N TYR A 125 -11.27 -4.69 -5.42
CA TYR A 125 -11.09 -3.26 -5.69
C TYR A 125 -10.69 -2.46 -4.44
N LEU A 126 -9.65 -1.64 -4.56
CA LEU A 126 -9.23 -0.72 -3.50
C LEU A 126 -10.16 0.49 -3.46
N THR A 127 -11.04 0.57 -2.45
CA THR A 127 -11.91 1.74 -2.26
C THR A 127 -11.34 2.69 -1.20
N LEU A 128 -11.77 3.97 -1.20
CA LEU A 128 -11.44 4.90 -0.10
C LEU A 128 -11.85 4.31 1.25
N SER A 129 -13.01 3.64 1.32
CA SER A 129 -13.48 2.96 2.53
C SER A 129 -12.52 1.86 2.97
N SER A 130 -12.02 1.06 2.02
CA SER A 130 -11.05 -0.02 2.30
C SER A 130 -9.71 0.54 2.80
N ILE A 131 -9.22 1.64 2.23
CA ILE A 131 -7.99 2.30 2.72
C ILE A 131 -8.19 2.86 4.13
N ILE A 132 -9.33 3.50 4.39
CA ILE A 132 -9.65 4.00 5.73
C ILE A 132 -9.76 2.85 6.74
N GLU A 133 -10.41 1.75 6.36
CA GLU A 133 -10.51 0.55 7.19
C GLU A 133 -9.12 -0.06 7.48
N PHE A 134 -8.25 -0.14 6.47
CA PHE A 134 -6.84 -0.51 6.66
C PHE A 134 -6.17 0.36 7.71
N PHE A 135 -6.31 1.68 7.63
CA PHE A 135 -5.70 2.59 8.60
C PHE A 135 -6.33 2.51 10.00
N VAL A 136 -7.63 2.26 10.11
CA VAL A 136 -8.29 2.01 11.40
C VAL A 136 -7.70 0.76 12.05
N ASN A 137 -7.55 -0.33 11.30
CA ASN A 137 -6.96 -1.58 11.79
C ASN A 137 -5.47 -1.38 12.16
N TYR A 138 -4.71 -0.68 11.32
CA TYR A 138 -3.31 -0.32 11.59
C TYR A 138 -3.17 0.46 12.91
N LEU A 139 -4.02 1.47 13.14
CA LEU A 139 -4.01 2.28 14.36
C LEU A 139 -4.46 1.49 15.59
N TRP A 140 -5.46 0.62 15.42
CA TRP A 140 -5.95 -0.29 16.46
C TRP A 140 -4.84 -1.22 16.94
N GLU A 141 -4.15 -1.89 16.01
CA GLU A 141 -3.05 -2.81 16.32
C GLU A 141 -1.86 -2.10 16.98
N PHE A 142 -1.59 -0.85 16.60
CA PHE A 142 -0.53 -0.07 17.24
C PHE A 142 -0.85 0.29 18.71
N GLY A 143 -2.14 0.30 19.10
CA GLY A 143 -2.58 0.41 20.49
C GLY A 143 -2.39 1.78 21.17
N VAL A 144 -2.00 2.81 20.42
CA VAL A 144 -1.74 4.16 20.96
C VAL A 144 -2.92 5.13 20.75
N THR A 145 -3.79 4.85 19.78
CA THR A 145 -4.93 5.71 19.43
C THR A 145 -6.18 5.28 20.17
N SER A 146 -6.90 6.23 20.76
CA SER A 146 -8.16 5.94 21.45
C SER A 146 -9.26 5.52 20.46
N GLN A 147 -10.20 4.67 20.89
CA GLN A 147 -11.25 4.14 20.00
C GLN A 147 -12.10 5.25 19.35
N CYS A 148 -12.36 6.35 20.05
CA CYS A 148 -13.15 7.45 19.49
C CYS A 148 -12.39 8.27 18.44
N ASP A 149 -11.05 8.17 18.38
CA ASP A 149 -10.21 8.96 17.48
C ASP A 149 -9.78 8.20 16.22
N LEU A 150 -10.00 6.88 16.15
CA LEU A 150 -9.49 6.01 15.08
C LEU A 150 -9.87 6.47 13.68
N ASP A 151 -11.16 6.74 13.43
CA ASP A 151 -11.64 7.18 12.12
C ASP A 151 -11.03 8.52 11.70
N SER A 152 -10.96 9.49 12.64
CA SER A 152 -10.36 10.79 12.35
C SER A 152 -8.85 10.66 12.07
N LYS A 153 -8.14 9.82 12.82
CA LYS A 153 -6.71 9.55 12.63
C LYS A 153 -6.43 8.75 11.36
N ALA A 154 -7.31 7.83 10.98
CA ALA A 154 -7.21 7.11 9.71
C ALA A 154 -7.33 8.07 8.52
N LYS A 155 -8.23 9.05 8.59
CA LYS A 155 -8.34 10.12 7.57
C LYS A 155 -7.11 11.03 7.52
N GLU A 156 -6.49 11.30 8.67
CA GLU A 156 -5.20 12.01 8.71
C GLU A 156 -4.08 11.19 8.04
N LEU A 157 -4.01 9.88 8.29
CA LEU A 157 -3.06 8.97 7.64
C LEU A 157 -3.26 8.89 6.13
N LEU A 158 -4.51 8.88 5.66
CA LEU A 158 -4.80 8.96 4.23
C LEU A 158 -4.22 10.25 3.62
N LYS A 159 -4.49 11.42 4.24
CA LYS A 159 -3.93 12.71 3.78
C LYS A 159 -2.41 12.74 3.84
N GLU A 160 -1.81 12.10 4.85
CA GLU A 160 -0.36 11.94 4.97
C GLU A 160 0.23 11.11 3.82
N THR A 161 -0.53 10.13 3.33
CA THR A 161 -0.11 9.13 2.33
C THR A 161 -0.23 9.66 0.90
N LEU A 162 -1.32 10.37 0.57
CA LEU A 162 -1.62 10.84 -0.80
C LEU A 162 -0.44 11.53 -1.53
N PRO A 163 0.34 12.43 -0.90
CA PRO A 163 1.45 13.09 -1.59
C PRO A 163 2.54 12.13 -2.06
N PHE A 164 2.62 10.93 -1.48
CA PHE A 164 3.63 9.93 -1.82
C PHE A 164 3.21 9.01 -2.98
N VAL A 165 1.95 9.04 -3.43
CA VAL A 165 1.49 8.31 -4.63
C VAL A 165 2.32 8.67 -5.87
N PRO A 166 2.43 9.96 -6.28
CA PRO A 166 3.31 10.34 -7.38
C PRO A 166 4.79 10.02 -7.08
N VAL A 167 5.20 10.01 -5.81
CA VAL A 167 6.59 9.69 -5.44
C VAL A 167 6.91 8.23 -5.73
N SER A 168 6.02 7.29 -5.40
CA SER A 168 6.14 5.87 -5.76
C SER A 168 6.19 5.69 -7.28
N HIS A 169 5.27 6.30 -8.02
CA HIS A 169 5.27 6.27 -9.47
C HIS A 169 6.58 6.80 -10.09
N PHE A 170 7.10 7.92 -9.59
CA PHE A 170 8.37 8.45 -10.07
C PHE A 170 9.54 7.52 -9.76
N PHE A 171 9.62 7.00 -8.53
CA PHE A 171 10.69 6.11 -8.09
C PHE A 171 10.75 4.86 -8.97
N TRP A 172 9.65 4.11 -9.08
CA TRP A 172 9.60 2.88 -9.86
C TRP A 172 9.61 3.13 -11.37
N GLY A 173 9.16 4.29 -11.83
CA GLY A 173 9.30 4.70 -13.23
C GLY A 173 10.75 4.89 -13.65
N VAL A 174 11.55 5.60 -12.84
CA VAL A 174 12.99 5.75 -13.09
C VAL A 174 13.72 4.41 -12.94
N TRP A 175 13.39 3.63 -11.90
CA TRP A 175 13.94 2.29 -11.72
C TRP A 175 13.66 1.39 -12.93
N GLY A 176 12.43 1.37 -13.44
CA GLY A 176 12.04 0.56 -14.59
C GLY A 176 12.85 0.92 -15.84
N LEU A 177 13.00 2.21 -16.15
CA LEU A 177 13.82 2.64 -17.28
C LEU A 177 15.30 2.25 -17.13
N LEU A 178 15.83 2.24 -15.91
CA LEU A 178 17.20 1.77 -15.66
C LEU A 178 17.33 0.25 -15.88
N GLN A 179 16.32 -0.53 -15.47
CA GLN A 179 16.32 -1.98 -15.62
C GLN A 179 16.29 -2.46 -17.09
N VAL A 180 15.87 -1.62 -18.03
CA VAL A 180 15.95 -1.92 -19.48
C VAL A 180 17.37 -2.30 -19.91
N GLU A 181 18.38 -1.65 -19.34
CA GLU A 181 19.79 -1.87 -19.70
C GLU A 181 20.51 -2.86 -18.76
N LEU A 182 19.95 -3.09 -17.56
CA LEU A 182 20.64 -3.83 -16.50
C LEU A 182 20.04 -5.21 -16.23
N SER A 183 18.73 -5.38 -16.41
CA SER A 183 18.03 -6.58 -15.98
C SER A 183 18.08 -7.66 -17.05
N PRO A 184 18.44 -8.90 -16.70
CA PRO A 184 18.27 -10.04 -17.60
C PRO A 184 16.84 -10.60 -17.57
N VAL A 185 15.96 -10.09 -16.71
CA VAL A 185 14.58 -10.58 -16.56
C VAL A 185 13.78 -10.23 -17.80
N GLY A 186 13.01 -11.20 -18.31
CA GLY A 186 12.12 -11.02 -19.47
C GLY A 186 10.85 -10.25 -19.13
N PHE A 187 10.97 -9.07 -18.52
CA PHE A 187 9.87 -8.20 -18.13
C PHE A 187 9.89 -6.93 -19.00
N GLY A 188 8.73 -6.36 -19.32
CA GLY A 188 8.59 -5.15 -20.14
C GLY A 188 8.99 -3.87 -19.39
N PHE A 189 10.24 -3.76 -18.98
CA PHE A 189 10.77 -2.64 -18.17
C PHE A 189 10.62 -1.27 -18.84
N ALA A 190 10.69 -1.23 -20.17
CA ALA A 190 10.62 0.02 -20.91
C ALA A 190 9.19 0.58 -20.92
N GLU A 191 8.20 -0.29 -21.09
CA GLU A 191 6.77 0.00 -20.96
C GLU A 191 6.46 0.39 -19.52
N TYR A 192 6.88 -0.44 -18.56
CA TYR A 192 6.64 -0.21 -17.14
C TYR A 192 7.16 1.14 -16.67
N GLY A 193 8.42 1.46 -17.02
CA GLY A 193 9.03 2.74 -16.67
C GLY A 193 8.27 3.93 -17.26
N ARG A 194 7.79 3.82 -18.51
CA ARG A 194 7.00 4.88 -19.16
C ARG A 194 5.62 5.05 -18.55
N ASP A 195 4.92 3.95 -18.28
CA ASP A 195 3.57 3.99 -17.72
C ASP A 195 3.59 4.57 -16.30
N ARG A 196 4.53 4.12 -15.46
CA ARG A 196 4.72 4.66 -14.10
C ARG A 196 5.06 6.15 -14.14
N LEU A 197 5.93 6.60 -15.05
CA LEU A 197 6.20 8.05 -15.23
C LEU A 197 4.99 8.82 -15.75
N GLY A 198 4.17 8.22 -16.61
CA GLY A 198 2.88 8.78 -17.03
C GLY A 198 1.96 9.02 -15.83
N LEU A 199 1.80 8.01 -14.97
CA LEU A 199 1.02 8.10 -13.72
C LEU A 199 1.60 9.13 -12.75
N TYR A 200 2.92 9.27 -12.66
CA TYR A 200 3.54 10.36 -11.89
C TYR A 200 3.05 11.73 -12.36
N PHE A 201 3.05 11.99 -13.68
CA PHE A 201 2.60 13.29 -14.18
C PHE A 201 1.09 13.51 -13.99
N GLN A 202 0.28 12.46 -14.07
CA GLN A 202 -1.18 12.53 -13.81
C GLN A 202 -1.47 12.85 -12.33
N THR A 203 -0.73 12.22 -11.40
CA THR A 203 -0.94 12.35 -9.95
C THR A 203 -0.06 13.41 -9.29
N ARG A 204 0.79 14.12 -10.06
CA ARG A 204 1.74 15.12 -9.56
C ARG A 204 1.10 16.20 -8.68
N HIS A 205 -0.16 16.55 -8.97
CA HIS A 205 -0.92 17.55 -8.21
C HIS A 205 -1.04 17.20 -6.72
N LEU A 206 -0.99 15.91 -6.35
CA LEU A 206 -1.01 15.47 -4.96
C LEU A 206 0.22 15.93 -4.16
N LEU A 207 1.33 16.28 -4.83
CA LEU A 207 2.49 16.88 -4.15
C LEU A 207 2.19 18.27 -3.58
N GLU A 208 1.16 18.96 -4.07
CA GLU A 208 0.75 20.30 -3.61
C GLU A 208 0.15 20.24 -2.21
N LEU A 209 -0.36 19.09 -1.79
CA LEU A 209 -0.81 18.84 -0.41
C LEU A 209 0.32 19.00 0.61
N LEU A 210 1.60 18.97 0.18
CA LEU A 210 2.75 19.26 1.04
C LEU A 210 3.02 20.76 1.22
N SER A 211 2.36 21.64 0.45
CA SER A 211 2.53 23.11 0.52
C SER A 211 1.44 23.85 1.27
N ASP A 212 0.26 23.25 1.46
CA ASP A 212 -0.95 23.98 1.86
C ASP A 212 -1.07 24.34 3.34
N GLU A 213 -0.09 23.98 4.17
CA GLU A 213 -0.05 24.45 5.56
C GLU A 213 0.46 25.89 5.73
N THR A 214 0.86 26.57 4.64
CA THR A 214 1.39 27.94 4.72
C THR A 214 0.35 29.07 4.67
N ASN A 215 -0.93 28.79 4.43
CA ASN A 215 -1.97 29.83 4.23
C ASN A 215 -2.98 30.04 5.38
N HIS A 216 -2.78 29.44 6.56
CA HIS A 216 -3.63 29.69 7.74
C HIS A 216 -2.97 30.60 8.80
N ALA A 217 -1.89 31.30 8.45
CA ALA A 217 -1.37 32.40 9.24
C ALA A 217 -1.33 33.66 8.35
N ILE A 218 -2.04 34.71 8.78
CA ILE A 218 -2.25 36.02 8.12
C ILE A 218 -3.55 36.09 7.30
N THR A 219 -4.69 36.27 7.97
CA THR A 219 -5.43 37.54 7.99
C THR A 219 -6.51 37.54 9.06
#